data_AF-A0A7X9PGN9-F1
#
_entry.id   AF-A0A7X9PGN9-F1
#
_cell.length_a   1.000
_cell.length_b   1.000
_cell.length_c   1.000
_cell.angle_alpha   90.00
_cell.angle_beta   90.00
_cell.angle_gamma   90.00
#
_symmetry.space_group_name_H-M   'P 1'
#
loop_
_entity.id
_entity.type
_entity.pdbx_description
1 polymer ?
#
loop_
_entity_poly.entity_id
_entity_poly.type
_entity_poly.pdbx_seq_one_letter_code
_entity_poly.pdbx_strand_id
1 'polypeptide(L)'
;MEKVTKHYFFIAILFVAIFGLAKRSEAAPVISGVNGVIDNGGSVVLSGDGFGIKPQARPFKSSYGNPVSSMNFQETGSFDPNYWTLTGPIMISLQNEVRRTNFREYARLEYSARGNWGLGGYSAGVNAALPPEKDLYIAWWDYYESGFDESHSSTGGEIGYKWIYLSPGESPHSISSVSGTYNRLFMTYEGGVGGNTEEEQNANLETPFGGGFYARPISFIAFTPVVKGEWYFCEYKIKTNSNKGIFDGWAEFKINNKIVFRANELAVLGSSTVGDYFNNIRFGGNYGFDDSGVTQYRYYGDIYIDSEFSRVVLGDNPDFNNCTHLELQIPTEWSNEQITFTANQGTFPSGQAYLFVINKNEEASSGYPVTIGGQGDTTPPASPSGLNVS
;
A
#
# COMPACT_ATOMS: atom_id res chain seq x y z
N MET A 1 -1.02 14.24 -60.07
CA MET A 1 -2.03 13.93 -59.04
C MET A 1 -1.57 12.87 -58.04
N GLU A 2 -0.80 11.86 -58.44
CA GLU A 2 -0.40 10.73 -57.56
C GLU A 2 0.56 11.07 -56.40
N LYS A 3 1.43 12.08 -56.55
CA LYS A 3 2.36 12.52 -55.49
C LYS A 3 1.69 13.27 -54.33
N VAL A 4 0.54 13.89 -54.57
CA VAL A 4 -0.16 14.71 -53.56
C VAL A 4 -0.91 13.82 -52.58
N THR A 5 -1.50 12.71 -53.05
CA THR A 5 -2.28 11.77 -52.24
C THR A 5 -1.43 10.99 -51.23
N LYS A 6 -0.18 10.63 -51.57
CA LYS A 6 0.74 9.93 -50.65
C LYS A 6 1.19 10.81 -49.48
N HIS A 7 1.26 12.12 -49.67
CA HIS A 7 1.71 13.05 -48.63
C HIS A 7 0.62 13.25 -47.55
N TYR A 8 -0.65 13.35 -47.95
CA TYR A 8 -1.78 13.42 -47.01
C TYR A 8 -1.98 12.10 -46.23
N PHE A 9 -1.73 10.95 -46.86
CA PHE A 9 -1.81 9.65 -46.20
C PHE A 9 -0.75 9.47 -45.10
N PHE A 10 0.49 9.92 -45.35
CA PHE A 10 1.56 9.90 -44.35
C PHE A 10 1.31 10.85 -43.18
N ILE A 11 0.79 12.05 -43.44
CA ILE A 11 0.44 13.02 -42.39
C ILE A 11 -0.73 12.50 -41.53
N ALA A 12 -1.73 11.84 -42.13
CA ALA A 12 -2.84 11.25 -41.39
C ALA A 12 -2.39 10.11 -40.45
N ILE A 13 -1.47 9.24 -40.90
CA ILE A 13 -0.90 8.19 -40.04
C ILE A 13 -0.06 8.78 -38.91
N LEU A 14 0.71 9.84 -39.19
CA LEU A 14 1.50 10.54 -38.16
C LEU A 14 0.58 11.20 -37.11
N PHE A 15 -0.55 11.78 -37.51
CA PHE A 15 -1.53 12.35 -36.58
C PHE A 15 -2.22 11.26 -35.74
N VAL A 16 -2.60 10.12 -36.32
CA VAL A 16 -3.19 9.00 -35.57
C VAL A 16 -2.16 8.37 -34.62
N ALA A 17 -0.89 8.31 -34.99
CA ALA A 17 0.18 7.84 -34.11
C ALA A 17 0.46 8.82 -32.96
N ILE A 18 0.45 10.14 -33.21
CA ILE A 18 0.69 11.17 -32.18
C ILE A 18 -0.49 11.26 -31.20
N PHE A 19 -1.74 11.20 -31.67
CA PHE A 19 -2.93 11.25 -30.82
C PHE A 19 -3.32 9.89 -30.22
N GLY A 20 -2.92 8.78 -30.84
CA GLY A 20 -3.14 7.43 -30.31
C GLY A 20 -2.15 7.02 -29.21
N LEU A 21 -1.02 7.73 -29.08
CA LEU A 21 0.00 7.50 -28.05
C LEU A 21 -0.02 8.55 -26.92
N ALA A 22 -0.82 9.60 -27.03
CA ALA A 22 -1.07 10.49 -25.90
C ALA A 22 -1.82 9.68 -24.83
N LYS A 23 -1.15 9.37 -23.71
CA LYS A 23 -1.84 8.90 -22.50
C LYS A 23 -2.99 9.88 -22.26
N ARG A 24 -4.23 9.37 -22.21
CA ARG A 24 -5.35 10.18 -21.73
C ARG A 24 -4.97 10.62 -20.33
N SER A 25 -4.57 11.88 -20.18
CA SER A 25 -4.52 12.52 -18.86
C SER A 25 -5.98 12.63 -18.46
N GLU A 26 -6.44 11.71 -17.63
CA GLU A 26 -7.70 11.90 -16.93
C GLU A 26 -7.49 13.13 -16.02
N ALA A 27 -8.53 13.93 -15.82
CA ALA A 27 -8.40 15.08 -14.92
C ALA A 27 -8.26 14.54 -13.49
N ALA A 28 -7.46 15.23 -12.67
CA ALA A 28 -7.40 14.92 -11.25
C ALA A 28 -8.82 14.96 -10.64
N PRO A 29 -9.13 14.07 -9.68
CA PRO A 29 -10.47 14.02 -9.09
C PRO A 29 -10.83 15.33 -8.39
N VAL A 30 -12.12 15.67 -8.33
CA VAL A 30 -12.61 16.90 -7.69
C VAL A 30 -13.69 16.54 -6.67
N ILE A 31 -13.47 16.91 -5.41
CA ILE A 31 -14.48 16.80 -4.35
C ILE A 31 -15.30 18.10 -4.36
N SER A 32 -16.61 18.00 -4.59
CA SER A 32 -17.54 19.13 -4.60
C SER A 32 -18.39 19.23 -3.32
N GLY A 33 -18.49 18.15 -2.54
CA GLY A 33 -19.18 18.16 -1.26
C GLY A 33 -18.85 16.99 -0.36
N VAL A 34 -18.98 17.21 0.95
CA VAL A 34 -18.82 16.20 2.00
C VAL A 34 -20.05 16.26 2.89
N ASN A 35 -20.75 15.14 3.05
CA ASN A 35 -21.89 15.02 3.95
C ASN A 35 -21.63 13.91 4.98
N GLY A 36 -21.83 14.20 6.25
CA GLY A 36 -21.55 13.30 7.37
C GLY A 36 -20.63 13.92 8.42
N VAL A 37 -20.31 13.15 9.44
CA VAL A 37 -19.41 13.56 10.54
C VAL A 37 -18.06 12.88 10.36
N ILE A 38 -16.98 13.66 10.29
CA ILE A 38 -15.61 13.14 10.33
C ILE A 38 -15.26 12.86 11.80
N ASP A 39 -15.72 11.72 12.29
CA ASP A 39 -15.39 11.14 13.59
C ASP A 39 -15.22 9.63 13.39
N ASN A 40 -14.46 8.98 14.26
CA ASN A 40 -14.13 7.58 14.10
C ASN A 40 -15.39 6.68 14.07
N GLY A 41 -15.60 5.97 12.97
CA GLY A 41 -16.77 5.13 12.72
C GLY A 41 -17.97 5.87 12.07
N GLY A 42 -17.89 7.18 11.86
CA GLY A 42 -18.93 7.96 11.19
C GLY A 42 -19.11 7.56 9.73
N SER A 43 -20.35 7.58 9.22
CA SER A 43 -20.62 7.39 7.78
C SER A 43 -20.51 8.73 7.07
N VAL A 44 -19.75 8.76 5.97
CA VAL A 44 -19.47 9.97 5.20
C VAL A 44 -19.72 9.70 3.72
N VAL A 45 -20.34 10.67 3.04
CA VAL A 45 -20.59 10.66 1.59
C VAL A 45 -19.84 11.82 0.95
N LEU A 46 -18.96 11.51 0.00
CA LEU A 46 -18.32 12.47 -0.90
C LEU A 46 -19.13 12.59 -2.17
N SER A 47 -19.33 13.81 -2.65
CA SER A 47 -19.81 14.10 -4.01
C SER A 47 -18.71 14.78 -4.81
N GLY A 48 -18.63 14.51 -6.11
CA GLY A 48 -17.59 15.05 -6.96
C GLY A 48 -17.60 14.51 -8.38
N ASP A 49 -16.45 14.56 -9.03
CA ASP A 49 -16.21 14.00 -10.37
C ASP A 49 -14.77 13.49 -10.49
N GLY A 50 -14.52 12.63 -11.46
CA GLY A 50 -13.20 12.06 -11.74
C GLY A 50 -12.72 11.05 -10.70
N PHE A 51 -13.59 10.57 -9.81
CA PHE A 51 -13.22 9.55 -8.81
C PHE A 51 -12.87 8.20 -9.46
N GLY A 52 -13.31 7.98 -10.70
CA GLY A 52 -13.20 6.69 -11.37
C GLY A 52 -14.20 5.67 -10.85
N ILE A 53 -14.25 4.51 -11.50
CA ILE A 53 -15.12 3.40 -11.10
C ILE A 53 -14.26 2.37 -10.40
N LYS A 54 -14.66 1.99 -9.18
CA LYS A 54 -14.09 0.91 -8.39
C LYS A 54 -15.17 -0.14 -8.14
N PRO A 55 -15.25 -1.22 -8.95
CA PRO A 55 -16.34 -2.20 -8.90
C PRO A 55 -16.51 -2.84 -7.51
N GLN A 56 -15.40 -2.99 -6.78
CA GLN A 56 -15.40 -3.41 -5.39
C GLN A 56 -14.89 -2.27 -4.51
N ALA A 57 -15.81 -1.45 -3.98
CA ALA A 57 -15.44 -0.31 -3.14
C ALA A 57 -14.61 -0.71 -1.90
N ARG A 58 -14.96 -1.85 -1.29
CA ARG A 58 -14.37 -2.36 -0.05
C ARG A 58 -13.03 -3.06 -0.32
N PRO A 59 -12.04 -2.93 0.59
CA PRO A 59 -10.79 -3.67 0.48
C PRO A 59 -11.02 -5.18 0.60
N PHE A 60 -10.14 -5.99 0.02
CA PHE A 60 -10.14 -7.45 0.21
C PHE A 60 -9.90 -7.83 1.66
N LYS A 61 -8.99 -7.09 2.31
CA LYS A 61 -8.66 -7.25 3.72
C LYS A 61 -8.53 -5.89 4.36
N SER A 62 -9.10 -5.76 5.55
CA SER A 62 -8.69 -4.71 6.45
C SER A 62 -8.70 -5.21 7.88
N SER A 63 -7.69 -4.83 8.66
CA SER A 63 -7.61 -5.22 10.08
C SER A 63 -8.42 -4.29 10.99
N TYR A 64 -9.02 -3.22 10.44
CA TYR A 64 -9.88 -2.29 11.17
C TYR A 64 -10.97 -1.71 10.27
N GLY A 65 -12.19 -1.55 10.82
CA GLY A 65 -13.29 -0.92 10.09
C GLY A 65 -13.77 -1.71 8.88
N ASN A 66 -13.36 -2.98 8.75
CA ASN A 66 -13.96 -3.86 7.75
C ASN A 66 -15.42 -4.10 8.13
N PRO A 67 -16.38 -3.91 7.21
CA PRO A 67 -17.79 -4.18 7.47
C PRO A 67 -18.07 -5.66 7.81
N VAL A 68 -17.14 -6.55 7.47
CA VAL A 68 -17.11 -7.94 7.93
C VAL A 68 -16.29 -7.98 9.24
N SER A 69 -16.99 -8.03 10.38
CA SER A 69 -16.38 -7.90 11.71
C SER A 69 -15.29 -8.93 12.03
N SER A 70 -15.33 -10.10 11.40
CA SER A 70 -14.31 -11.16 11.53
C SER A 70 -12.99 -10.86 10.81
N MET A 71 -12.97 -9.89 9.89
CA MET A 71 -11.72 -9.44 9.27
C MET A 71 -10.93 -8.47 10.15
N ASN A 72 -11.57 -7.87 11.17
CA ASN A 72 -10.89 -6.96 12.08
C ASN A 72 -10.05 -7.75 13.09
N PHE A 73 -8.98 -7.14 13.60
CA PHE A 73 -8.34 -7.66 14.81
C PHE A 73 -9.32 -7.46 15.99
N GLN A 74 -9.72 -8.56 16.64
CA GLN A 74 -10.80 -8.56 17.65
C GLN A 74 -10.27 -8.56 19.08
N GLU A 75 -10.94 -7.81 19.97
CA GLU A 75 -10.64 -7.67 21.41
C GLU A 75 -10.45 -8.97 22.19
N THR A 76 -10.94 -10.08 21.68
CA THR A 76 -10.81 -11.40 22.33
C THR A 76 -9.45 -12.06 22.15
N GLY A 77 -8.47 -11.37 21.54
CA GLY A 77 -7.12 -11.90 21.35
C GLY A 77 -7.04 -13.01 20.30
N SER A 78 -8.09 -13.19 19.50
CA SER A 78 -8.22 -14.26 18.51
C SER A 78 -8.29 -13.70 17.10
N PHE A 79 -7.43 -14.20 16.22
CA PHE A 79 -7.56 -14.01 14.78
C PHE A 79 -8.63 -14.97 14.25
N ASP A 80 -9.54 -14.50 13.40
CA ASP A 80 -10.40 -15.44 12.66
C ASP A 80 -9.55 -16.13 11.57
N PRO A 81 -9.32 -17.45 11.68
CA PRO A 81 -8.46 -18.19 10.76
C PRO A 81 -8.98 -18.24 9.31
N ASN A 82 -10.25 -17.89 9.08
CA ASN A 82 -10.78 -17.74 7.72
C ASN A 82 -10.25 -16.47 7.03
N TYR A 83 -9.73 -15.50 7.79
CA TYR A 83 -9.28 -14.22 7.28
C TYR A 83 -7.79 -13.98 7.51
N TRP A 84 -7.28 -14.38 8.68
CA TRP A 84 -5.89 -14.20 9.08
C TRP A 84 -5.33 -15.51 9.65
N THR A 85 -4.24 -16.01 9.07
CA THR A 85 -3.56 -17.21 9.58
C THR A 85 -2.21 -16.85 10.16
N LEU A 86 -1.88 -17.40 11.33
CA LEU A 86 -0.61 -17.16 12.00
C LEU A 86 0.46 -18.11 11.44
N THR A 87 1.66 -17.61 11.16
CA THR A 87 2.80 -18.47 10.80
C THR A 87 3.32 -19.29 11.99
N GLY A 88 3.03 -18.84 13.21
CA GLY A 88 3.37 -19.53 14.45
C GLY A 88 2.47 -19.02 15.59
N PRO A 89 1.70 -19.90 16.26
CA PRO A 89 0.72 -19.48 17.27
C PRO A 89 1.35 -18.95 18.56
N ILE A 90 2.64 -19.19 18.78
CA ILE A 90 3.36 -18.81 20.02
C ILE A 90 3.84 -17.35 19.98
N MET A 91 3.85 -16.70 18.82
CA MET A 91 4.61 -15.46 18.60
C MET A 91 3.74 -14.26 18.23
N ILE A 92 2.41 -14.36 18.36
CA ILE A 92 1.50 -13.29 17.97
C ILE A 92 0.43 -13.09 19.03
N SER A 93 0.33 -11.87 19.55
CA SER A 93 -0.72 -11.48 20.49
C SER A 93 -1.30 -10.14 20.09
N LEU A 94 -2.61 -9.95 20.27
CA LEU A 94 -3.18 -8.61 20.27
C LEU A 94 -2.82 -7.91 21.58
N GLN A 95 -2.39 -6.65 21.49
CA GLN A 95 -1.87 -5.91 22.64
C GLN A 95 -2.40 -4.49 22.69
N ASN A 96 -2.44 -3.97 23.92
CA ASN A 96 -2.96 -2.65 24.26
C ASN A 96 -1.93 -1.70 24.87
N GLU A 97 -0.68 -2.16 25.02
CA GLU A 97 0.40 -1.39 25.65
C GLU A 97 0.98 -0.33 24.71
N VAL A 98 1.10 -0.65 23.42
CA VAL A 98 1.60 0.24 22.37
C VAL A 98 0.45 0.56 21.43
N ARG A 99 -0.33 1.60 21.76
CA ARG A 99 -1.51 2.01 20.98
C ARG A 99 -1.20 3.26 20.16
N ARG A 100 -1.55 3.25 18.85
CA ARG A 100 -1.64 4.50 18.07
C ARG A 100 -2.90 5.26 18.46
N THR A 101 -4.03 4.56 18.63
CA THR A 101 -5.31 5.14 19.02
C THR A 101 -5.97 4.39 20.17
N ASN A 102 -6.91 5.04 20.86
CA ASN A 102 -7.58 4.44 22.03
C ASN A 102 -8.60 3.34 21.68
N PHE A 103 -8.89 3.12 20.39
CA PHE A 103 -9.97 2.26 19.90
C PHE A 103 -9.46 1.13 19.00
N ARG A 104 -8.18 0.80 19.10
CA ARG A 104 -7.52 -0.17 18.20
C ARG A 104 -6.66 -1.19 18.93
N GLU A 105 -6.69 -2.38 18.37
CA GLU A 105 -5.76 -3.45 18.67
C GLU A 105 -4.78 -3.65 17.53
N TYR A 106 -3.59 -4.09 17.90
CA TYR A 106 -2.45 -4.24 17.00
C TYR A 106 -1.91 -5.65 17.11
N ALA A 107 -1.54 -6.24 15.97
CA ALA A 107 -0.85 -7.52 15.96
C ALA A 107 0.58 -7.31 16.43
N ARG A 108 0.90 -7.73 17.67
CA ARG A 108 2.28 -7.78 18.17
C ARG A 108 2.92 -9.07 17.70
N LEU A 109 3.95 -8.97 16.88
CA LEU A 109 4.87 -10.05 16.57
C LEU A 109 5.98 -10.10 17.63
N GLU A 110 6.15 -11.27 18.22
CA GLU A 110 7.27 -11.62 19.08
C GLU A 110 8.35 -12.31 18.26
N TYR A 111 9.59 -11.94 18.52
CA TYR A 111 10.75 -12.38 17.77
C TYR A 111 11.80 -12.87 18.79
N SER A 112 11.92 -14.18 18.99
CA SER A 112 12.74 -14.75 20.07
C SER A 112 13.37 -16.10 19.70
N ALA A 113 14.50 -16.42 20.33
CA ALA A 113 15.19 -17.71 20.18
C ALA A 113 14.29 -18.90 20.55
N ARG A 114 13.35 -18.73 21.49
CA ARG A 114 12.45 -19.80 21.96
C ARG A 114 11.44 -20.26 20.89
N GLY A 115 11.17 -19.42 19.88
CA GLY A 115 10.39 -19.80 18.69
C GLY A 115 11.19 -20.63 17.67
N ASN A 116 12.49 -20.85 17.89
CA ASN A 116 13.43 -21.29 16.86
C ASN A 116 14.02 -22.70 17.08
N TRP A 117 13.65 -23.41 18.16
CA TRP A 117 14.24 -24.72 18.49
C TRP A 117 13.32 -25.90 18.19
N GLY A 118 13.40 -26.35 16.93
CA GLY A 118 12.79 -27.55 16.37
C GLY A 118 12.97 -27.57 14.85
N LEU A 119 13.10 -28.75 14.23
CA LEU A 119 13.29 -28.91 12.78
C LEU A 119 12.13 -28.26 11.99
N GLY A 120 12.28 -26.98 11.64
CA GLY A 120 11.28 -26.17 10.95
C GLY A 120 11.19 -24.77 11.56
N GLY A 121 12.21 -23.93 11.33
CA GLY A 121 12.30 -22.59 11.90
C GLY A 121 11.01 -21.78 11.75
N TYR A 122 10.50 -21.24 12.86
CA TYR A 122 9.21 -20.56 12.85
C TYR A 122 9.37 -19.04 12.71
N SER A 123 8.71 -18.52 11.69
CA SER A 123 8.47 -17.09 11.47
C SER A 123 7.40 -16.57 12.43
N ALA A 124 7.55 -15.34 12.93
CA ALA A 124 6.43 -14.57 13.49
C ALA A 124 5.83 -13.69 12.38
N GLY A 125 4.55 -13.87 12.08
CA GLY A 125 3.87 -13.11 11.03
C GLY A 125 2.40 -13.49 10.87
N VAL A 126 1.64 -12.54 10.35
CA VAL A 126 0.20 -12.70 10.04
C VAL A 126 0.05 -12.83 8.53
N ASN A 127 -0.59 -13.89 8.06
CA ASN A 127 -0.88 -14.10 6.65
C ASN A 127 -2.35 -13.82 6.33
N ALA A 128 -2.63 -13.42 5.10
CA ALA A 128 -3.96 -13.37 4.54
C ALA A 128 -3.98 -14.00 3.15
N ALA A 129 -4.95 -14.87 2.91
CA ALA A 129 -5.28 -15.32 1.55
C ALA A 129 -6.01 -14.20 0.80
N LEU A 130 -5.68 -14.03 -0.47
CA LEU A 130 -6.22 -13.02 -1.38
C LEU A 130 -6.85 -13.71 -2.59
N PRO A 131 -7.84 -13.10 -3.25
CA PRO A 131 -8.14 -13.42 -4.64
C PRO A 131 -6.86 -13.31 -5.50
N PRO A 132 -6.69 -14.11 -6.57
CA PRO A 132 -5.57 -13.97 -7.48
C PRO A 132 -5.59 -12.61 -8.19
N GLU A 133 -4.59 -11.77 -7.93
CA GLU A 133 -4.55 -10.39 -8.40
C GLU A 133 -3.20 -10.02 -9.01
N LYS A 134 -3.27 -9.20 -10.07
CA LYS A 134 -2.10 -8.66 -10.77
C LYS A 134 -1.52 -7.44 -10.09
N ASP A 135 -2.39 -6.60 -9.57
CA ASP A 135 -2.06 -5.30 -9.03
C ASP A 135 -2.53 -5.28 -7.59
N LEU A 136 -1.71 -4.73 -6.69
CA LEU A 136 -2.02 -4.67 -5.27
C LEU A 136 -1.66 -3.31 -4.70
N TYR A 137 -2.62 -2.71 -4.00
CA TYR A 137 -2.41 -1.63 -3.05
C TYR A 137 -2.45 -2.20 -1.64
N ILE A 138 -1.37 -2.01 -0.89
CA ILE A 138 -1.27 -2.47 0.50
C ILE A 138 -0.85 -1.28 1.35
N ALA A 139 -1.53 -1.06 2.46
CA ALA A 139 -1.15 -0.04 3.42
C ALA A 139 -1.33 -0.55 4.85
N TRP A 140 -0.50 -0.09 5.75
CA TRP A 140 -0.56 -0.47 7.17
C TRP A 140 0.22 0.52 8.01
N TRP A 141 -0.04 0.47 9.31
CA TRP A 141 0.79 1.10 10.31
C TRP A 141 1.71 0.09 10.94
N ASP A 142 2.94 0.52 11.21
CA ASP A 142 3.97 -0.35 11.73
C ASP A 142 4.80 0.38 12.79
N TYR A 143 5.29 -0.39 13.75
CA TYR A 143 6.01 0.09 14.92
C TYR A 143 7.00 -0.96 15.38
N TYR A 144 8.26 -0.55 15.52
CA TYR A 144 9.28 -1.31 16.25
C TYR A 144 9.44 -0.73 17.64
N GLU A 145 9.60 -1.57 18.66
CA GLU A 145 9.94 -1.06 19.99
C GLU A 145 11.25 -0.27 19.99
N SER A 146 11.39 0.68 20.92
CA SER A 146 12.60 1.49 21.04
C SER A 146 13.87 0.66 21.24
N GLY A 147 13.74 -0.49 21.89
CA GLY A 147 14.82 -1.46 22.11
C GLY A 147 14.99 -2.47 20.97
N PHE A 148 14.25 -2.33 19.86
CA PHE A 148 14.30 -3.30 18.78
C PHE A 148 15.73 -3.40 18.22
N ASP A 149 16.33 -4.57 18.22
CA ASP A 149 17.68 -4.79 17.68
C ASP A 149 17.66 -5.86 16.59
N GLU A 150 17.78 -5.40 15.35
CA GLU A 150 17.80 -6.21 14.15
C GLU A 150 19.02 -7.14 14.04
N SER A 151 20.09 -6.92 14.81
CA SER A 151 21.28 -7.78 14.79
C SER A 151 20.97 -9.21 15.26
N HIS A 152 19.96 -9.37 16.13
CA HIS A 152 19.47 -10.67 16.59
C HIS A 152 18.65 -11.44 15.55
N SER A 153 18.30 -10.80 14.42
CA SER A 153 17.44 -11.34 13.37
C SER A 153 18.23 -11.85 12.15
N SER A 154 19.31 -12.61 12.35
CA SER A 154 20.15 -13.09 11.23
C SER A 154 20.17 -14.61 11.10
N THR A 155 19.95 -15.09 9.86
CA THR A 155 20.33 -16.45 9.45
C THR A 155 21.34 -16.38 8.33
N GLY A 156 22.54 -16.91 8.55
CA GLY A 156 23.46 -17.24 7.46
C GLY A 156 24.03 -16.05 6.67
N GLY A 157 24.06 -14.85 7.25
CA GLY A 157 24.99 -13.80 6.81
C GLY A 157 24.36 -12.49 6.33
N GLU A 158 23.20 -12.46 5.68
CA GLU A 158 22.79 -11.21 4.99
C GLU A 158 21.29 -10.88 4.96
N ILE A 159 20.38 -11.83 5.18
CA ILE A 159 18.94 -11.58 5.01
C ILE A 159 18.26 -11.54 6.37
N GLY A 160 17.84 -10.33 6.76
CA GLY A 160 17.10 -10.09 7.99
C GLY A 160 15.59 -10.35 7.85
N TYR A 161 14.84 -9.96 8.88
CA TYR A 161 13.42 -10.27 9.01
C TYR A 161 12.60 -9.66 7.86
N LYS A 162 11.50 -10.34 7.52
CA LYS A 162 10.56 -9.91 6.49
C LYS A 162 9.66 -8.82 7.05
N TRP A 163 9.54 -7.74 6.31
CA TRP A 163 8.55 -6.69 6.56
C TRP A 163 7.21 -7.11 5.98
N ILE A 164 7.20 -7.47 4.70
CA ILE A 164 6.06 -8.01 3.98
C ILE A 164 6.52 -9.03 2.93
N TYR A 165 5.72 -10.07 2.67
CA TYR A 165 6.00 -11.11 1.67
C TYR A 165 4.72 -11.46 0.91
N LEU A 166 4.65 -11.07 -0.37
CA LEU A 166 3.58 -11.43 -1.30
C LEU A 166 3.83 -12.82 -1.90
N SER A 167 2.81 -13.68 -1.88
CA SER A 167 2.82 -15.04 -2.43
C SER A 167 4.03 -15.87 -1.99
N PRO A 168 4.21 -16.08 -0.67
CA PRO A 168 5.38 -16.76 -0.12
C PRO A 168 5.55 -18.18 -0.66
N GLY A 169 6.67 -18.43 -1.35
CA GLY A 169 6.98 -19.73 -1.94
C GLY A 169 6.30 -20.02 -3.28
N GLU A 170 5.63 -19.03 -3.86
CA GLU A 170 4.93 -19.14 -5.15
C GLU A 170 5.52 -18.17 -6.19
N SER A 171 4.99 -18.16 -7.40
CA SER A 171 5.38 -17.21 -8.46
C SER A 171 4.12 -16.56 -9.03
N PRO A 172 4.09 -15.22 -9.21
CA PRO A 172 5.09 -14.23 -8.79
C PRO A 172 5.19 -14.15 -7.27
N HIS A 173 6.32 -13.70 -6.77
CA HIS A 173 6.41 -13.27 -5.38
C HIS A 173 7.23 -12.00 -5.23
N SER A 174 6.96 -11.28 -4.16
CA SER A 174 7.70 -10.07 -3.81
C SER A 174 7.92 -10.02 -2.32
N ILE A 175 9.13 -9.65 -1.92
CA ILE A 175 9.55 -9.60 -0.54
C ILE A 175 10.11 -8.23 -0.24
N SER A 176 9.70 -7.65 0.88
CA SER A 176 10.39 -6.55 1.53
C SER A 176 10.94 -7.06 2.86
N SER A 177 12.23 -6.85 3.10
CA SER A 177 12.96 -7.29 4.31
C SER A 177 13.74 -6.12 4.88
N VAL A 178 14.12 -6.18 6.15
CA VAL A 178 15.12 -5.26 6.71
C VAL A 178 16.38 -6.05 6.99
N SER A 179 17.52 -5.61 6.45
CA SER A 179 18.80 -6.25 6.70
C SER A 179 19.34 -5.84 8.08
N GLY A 180 19.58 -6.83 8.94
CA GLY A 180 20.15 -6.62 10.29
C GLY A 180 21.55 -6.00 10.25
N THR A 181 22.35 -6.35 9.24
CA THR A 181 23.73 -5.85 9.07
C THR A 181 23.79 -4.38 8.71
N TYR A 182 22.78 -3.89 7.97
CA TYR A 182 22.80 -2.54 7.42
C TYR A 182 21.74 -1.60 8.00
N ASN A 183 20.76 -2.14 8.74
CA ASN A 183 19.52 -1.47 9.11
C ASN A 183 18.85 -0.79 7.90
N ARG A 184 18.70 -1.55 6.81
CA ARG A 184 18.20 -1.05 5.53
C ARG A 184 17.08 -1.90 4.98
N LEU A 185 16.16 -1.25 4.30
CA LEU A 185 15.10 -1.90 3.56
C LEU A 185 15.65 -2.58 2.30
N PHE A 186 15.33 -3.86 2.15
CA PHE A 186 15.71 -4.72 1.05
C PHE A 186 14.46 -5.21 0.32
N MET A 187 14.35 -4.94 -0.98
CA MET A 187 13.18 -5.34 -1.77
C MET A 187 13.58 -6.32 -2.86
N THR A 188 12.84 -7.42 -2.96
CA THR A 188 13.11 -8.55 -3.83
C THR A 188 11.88 -8.88 -4.66
N TYR A 189 12.08 -9.12 -5.96
CA TYR A 189 11.02 -9.52 -6.89
C TYR A 189 11.45 -10.77 -7.65
N GLU A 190 10.65 -11.82 -7.56
CA GLU A 190 10.88 -13.06 -8.29
C GLU A 190 9.72 -13.36 -9.26
N GLY A 191 10.13 -13.76 -10.46
CA GLY A 191 9.30 -13.84 -11.65
C GLY A 191 9.76 -12.77 -12.66
N GLY A 192 10.00 -13.20 -13.90
CA GLY A 192 10.49 -12.33 -14.97
C GLY A 192 11.82 -12.71 -15.61
N VAL A 193 11.98 -12.32 -16.87
CA VAL A 193 13.29 -12.28 -17.54
C VAL A 193 13.95 -11.02 -17.00
N GLY A 194 14.97 -11.11 -16.14
CA GLY A 194 15.77 -9.91 -15.82
C GLY A 194 16.25 -9.26 -17.12
N GLY A 195 16.26 -7.91 -17.18
CA GLY A 195 16.71 -7.18 -18.35
C GLY A 195 18.02 -7.77 -18.89
N ASN A 196 18.01 -8.21 -20.13
CA ASN A 196 19.17 -8.83 -20.78
C ASN A 196 20.15 -7.78 -21.30
N THR A 197 19.71 -6.51 -21.35
CA THR A 197 20.50 -5.40 -21.85
C THR A 197 20.93 -4.47 -20.71
N GLU A 198 22.06 -3.81 -20.91
CA GLU A 198 22.58 -2.78 -20.00
C GLU A 198 21.61 -1.59 -19.87
N GLU A 199 20.84 -1.29 -20.93
CA GLU A 199 19.84 -0.22 -20.96
C GLU A 199 18.64 -0.52 -20.05
N GLU A 200 18.11 -1.75 -20.07
CA GLU A 200 17.06 -2.23 -19.15
C GLU A 200 17.55 -2.29 -17.68
N GLN A 201 18.83 -2.60 -17.46
CA GLN A 201 19.44 -2.55 -16.13
C GLN A 201 19.63 -1.11 -15.63
N ASN A 202 19.86 -0.17 -16.54
CA ASN A 202 20.06 1.26 -16.24
C ASN A 202 18.76 2.04 -16.06
N ALA A 203 17.65 1.68 -16.73
CA ALA A 203 16.34 2.30 -16.50
C ALA A 203 15.80 2.03 -15.09
N ASN A 204 16.24 0.94 -14.46
CA ASN A 204 16.00 0.63 -13.05
C ASN A 204 16.76 1.54 -12.07
N LEU A 205 17.63 2.43 -12.55
CA LEU A 205 18.49 3.32 -11.74
C LEU A 205 17.95 4.75 -11.62
N GLU A 206 16.83 5.12 -12.24
CA GLU A 206 16.37 6.52 -12.30
C GLU A 206 15.65 7.05 -11.03
N THR A 207 15.98 6.55 -9.83
CA THR A 207 15.64 7.26 -8.56
C THR A 207 16.79 7.27 -7.55
N PRO A 208 16.89 8.29 -6.68
CA PRO A 208 18.19 8.79 -6.16
C PRO A 208 18.84 7.99 -5.02
N PHE A 209 18.28 6.86 -4.59
CA PHE A 209 18.75 6.19 -3.37
C PHE A 209 18.92 4.68 -3.54
N GLY A 210 20.03 4.29 -4.19
CA GLY A 210 20.79 3.11 -3.77
C GLY A 210 20.62 1.82 -4.56
N GLY A 211 21.54 1.56 -5.48
CA GLY A 211 21.59 0.33 -6.28
C GLY A 211 22.39 -0.84 -5.68
N GLY A 212 22.17 -2.01 -6.28
CA GLY A 212 23.00 -3.21 -6.18
C GLY A 212 22.27 -4.49 -6.60
N PHE A 213 22.49 -4.98 -7.84
CA PHE A 213 22.00 -6.27 -8.33
C PHE A 213 22.80 -7.46 -7.76
N TYR A 214 22.08 -8.46 -7.23
CA TYR A 214 22.52 -9.86 -7.29
C TYR A 214 21.57 -10.62 -8.21
N ALA A 215 22.12 -11.52 -9.02
CA ALA A 215 21.40 -12.27 -10.06
C ALA A 215 20.10 -12.90 -9.51
N ARG A 216 18.98 -12.72 -10.27
CA ARG A 216 17.63 -13.33 -10.10
C ARG A 216 17.39 -13.91 -8.69
N PRO A 217 16.62 -13.27 -7.80
CA PRO A 217 15.64 -12.18 -7.96
C PRO A 217 16.19 -10.74 -7.99
N ILE A 218 15.44 -9.78 -8.57
CA ILE A 218 15.83 -8.36 -8.61
C ILE A 218 15.81 -7.84 -7.16
N SER A 219 16.94 -7.37 -6.67
CA SER A 219 17.16 -6.98 -5.28
C SER A 219 17.63 -5.53 -5.18
N PHE A 220 17.05 -4.73 -4.27
CA PHE A 220 17.39 -3.32 -4.08
C PHE A 220 17.54 -2.97 -2.60
N ILE A 221 18.38 -1.96 -2.29
CA ILE A 221 18.60 -1.48 -0.93
C ILE A 221 18.18 -0.01 -0.84
N ALA A 222 17.07 0.29 -0.17
CA ALA A 222 16.68 1.67 0.12
C ALA A 222 17.37 2.17 1.40
N PHE A 223 17.94 3.37 1.32
CA PHE A 223 18.66 4.05 2.41
C PHE A 223 17.72 4.79 3.36
N THR A 224 16.63 4.14 3.80
CA THR A 224 15.75 4.70 4.82
C THR A 224 15.95 3.95 6.13
N PRO A 225 16.54 4.59 7.16
CA PRO A 225 16.64 3.96 8.47
C PRO A 225 15.24 3.77 9.04
N VAL A 226 15.01 2.59 9.61
CA VAL A 226 13.80 2.31 10.36
C VAL A 226 13.88 3.06 11.69
N VAL A 227 12.94 3.98 11.91
CA VAL A 227 12.81 4.67 13.20
C VAL A 227 12.11 3.75 14.20
N LYS A 228 12.72 3.60 15.38
CA LYS A 228 12.24 2.75 16.47
C LYS A 228 11.52 3.61 17.51
N GLY A 229 10.52 3.05 18.18
CA GLY A 229 9.76 3.74 19.22
C GLY A 229 8.64 4.65 18.70
N GLU A 230 8.41 4.68 17.38
CA GLU A 230 7.41 5.55 16.73
C GLU A 230 6.60 4.77 15.69
N TRP A 231 5.33 5.18 15.50
CA TRP A 231 4.46 4.64 14.47
C TRP A 231 4.72 5.36 13.15
N TYR A 232 4.82 4.60 12.06
CA TYR A 232 4.85 5.17 10.72
C TYR A 232 3.85 4.46 9.82
N PHE A 233 3.32 5.22 8.86
CA PHE A 233 2.37 4.76 7.87
C PHE A 233 3.11 4.27 6.64
N CYS A 234 2.93 3.00 6.31
CA CYS A 234 3.54 2.35 5.15
C CYS A 234 2.51 2.19 4.03
N GLU A 235 2.94 2.43 2.79
CA GLU A 235 2.21 2.02 1.59
C GLU A 235 3.14 1.20 0.72
N TYR A 236 2.66 0.07 0.24
CA TYR A 236 3.31 -0.74 -0.78
C TYR A 236 2.36 -0.95 -1.95
N LYS A 237 2.82 -0.56 -3.14
CA LYS A 237 2.10 -0.67 -4.40
C LYS A 237 2.89 -1.53 -5.34
N ILE A 238 2.21 -2.43 -6.03
CA ILE A 238 2.80 -3.22 -7.09
C ILE A 238 1.81 -3.34 -8.24
N LYS A 239 2.32 -3.11 -9.44
CA LYS A 239 1.66 -3.38 -10.71
C LYS A 239 2.49 -4.41 -11.44
N THR A 240 1.90 -5.53 -11.80
CA THR A 240 2.61 -6.52 -12.61
C THR A 240 2.69 -6.10 -14.07
N ASN A 241 3.60 -6.72 -14.82
CA ASN A 241 3.65 -6.58 -16.26
C ASN A 241 2.37 -7.08 -16.94
N SER A 242 1.98 -6.46 -18.05
CA SER A 242 0.78 -6.80 -18.80
C SER A 242 0.81 -8.22 -19.34
N ASN A 243 1.98 -8.71 -19.76
CA ASN A 243 2.17 -10.05 -20.31
C ASN A 243 3.58 -10.59 -20.05
N LYS A 244 3.76 -11.91 -20.11
CA LYS A 244 5.06 -12.57 -19.91
C LYS A 244 6.13 -11.96 -20.82
N GLY A 245 7.24 -11.51 -20.23
CA GLY A 245 8.38 -10.93 -20.94
C GLY A 245 8.19 -9.48 -21.39
N ILE A 246 7.07 -8.85 -21.04
CA ILE A 246 6.88 -7.39 -21.16
C ILE A 246 7.35 -6.72 -19.87
N PHE A 247 8.01 -5.56 -19.99
CA PHE A 247 8.60 -4.80 -18.89
C PHE A 247 7.83 -3.49 -18.66
N ASP A 248 6.55 -3.60 -18.31
CA ASP A 248 5.67 -2.45 -18.06
C ASP A 248 5.05 -2.47 -16.65
N GLY A 249 5.49 -3.40 -15.80
CA GLY A 249 5.17 -3.41 -14.37
C GLY A 249 6.00 -2.39 -13.59
N TRP A 250 5.62 -2.15 -12.35
CA TRP A 250 6.33 -1.27 -11.43
C TRP A 250 5.97 -1.57 -9.98
N ALA A 251 6.80 -1.14 -9.04
CA ALA A 251 6.51 -1.22 -7.61
C ALA A 251 6.98 0.04 -6.89
N GLU A 252 6.29 0.43 -5.84
CA GLU A 252 6.61 1.62 -5.03
C GLU A 252 6.35 1.35 -3.55
N PHE A 253 7.27 1.78 -2.70
CA PHE A 253 7.11 1.75 -1.26
C PHE A 253 7.20 3.18 -0.72
N LYS A 254 6.26 3.56 0.13
CA LYS A 254 6.25 4.83 0.85
C LYS A 254 6.26 4.61 2.36
N ILE A 255 6.91 5.53 3.06
CA ILE A 255 6.81 5.69 4.53
C ILE A 255 6.44 7.15 4.79
N ASN A 256 5.37 7.37 5.57
CA ASN A 256 4.85 8.70 5.89
C ASN A 256 4.70 9.58 4.63
N ASN A 257 4.07 9.01 3.60
CA ASN A 257 3.83 9.63 2.28
C ASN A 257 5.09 9.99 1.47
N LYS A 258 6.29 9.63 1.93
CA LYS A 258 7.54 9.81 1.18
C LYS A 258 7.92 8.52 0.50
N ILE A 259 8.21 8.59 -0.81
CA ILE A 259 8.73 7.46 -1.57
C ILE A 259 10.10 7.10 -1.00
N VAL A 260 10.21 5.89 -0.48
CA VAL A 260 11.48 5.31 -0.02
C VAL A 260 12.04 4.34 -1.05
N PHE A 261 11.18 3.83 -1.94
CA PHE A 261 11.55 2.95 -3.03
C PHE A 261 10.61 3.09 -4.22
N ARG A 262 11.15 3.06 -5.44
CA ARG A 262 10.41 2.92 -6.69
C ARG A 262 11.23 2.10 -7.66
N ALA A 263 10.62 1.09 -8.27
CA ALA A 263 11.15 0.40 -9.43
C ALA A 263 10.12 0.44 -10.56
N ASN A 264 10.59 0.66 -11.78
CA ASN A 264 9.77 0.65 -12.99
C ASN A 264 10.28 -0.46 -13.92
N GLU A 265 9.56 -0.71 -15.01
CA GLU A 265 9.95 -1.72 -16.00
C GLU A 265 10.14 -3.12 -15.39
N LEU A 266 9.29 -3.47 -14.42
CA LEU A 266 9.29 -4.79 -13.79
C LEU A 266 8.56 -5.81 -14.65
N ALA A 267 9.10 -7.03 -14.72
CA ALA A 267 8.50 -8.17 -15.41
C ALA A 267 8.11 -9.29 -14.43
N VAL A 268 7.45 -8.97 -13.31
CA VAL A 268 7.22 -9.90 -12.18
C VAL A 268 6.40 -11.16 -12.55
N LEU A 269 5.50 -11.11 -13.54
CA LEU A 269 4.77 -12.29 -14.04
C LEU A 269 5.65 -13.15 -14.95
N GLY A 270 5.90 -14.38 -14.51
CA GLY A 270 6.52 -15.43 -15.32
C GLY A 270 5.57 -16.10 -16.33
N SER A 271 4.28 -15.84 -16.21
CA SER A 271 3.18 -16.52 -16.92
C SER A 271 1.93 -15.64 -16.95
N SER A 272 1.03 -15.89 -17.91
CA SER A 272 -0.26 -15.19 -18.04
C SER A 272 -1.43 -16.02 -17.48
N THR A 273 -1.13 -17.13 -16.80
CA THR A 273 -2.12 -17.99 -16.17
C THR A 273 -2.55 -17.36 -14.85
N VAL A 274 -3.86 -17.26 -14.60
CA VAL A 274 -4.42 -16.64 -13.37
C VAL A 274 -3.91 -17.31 -12.09
N GLY A 275 -3.57 -18.60 -12.14
CA GLY A 275 -2.96 -19.31 -11.02
C GLY A 275 -1.57 -18.81 -10.62
N ASP A 276 -0.92 -18.02 -11.48
CA ASP A 276 0.38 -17.41 -11.26
C ASP A 276 0.22 -15.89 -11.01
N TYR A 277 -0.78 -15.48 -10.21
CA TYR A 277 -0.97 -14.10 -9.73
C TYR A 277 -0.76 -14.05 -8.21
N PHE A 278 -0.65 -12.85 -7.63
CA PHE A 278 -0.56 -12.72 -6.19
C PHE A 278 -1.86 -13.21 -5.53
N ASN A 279 -1.76 -14.10 -4.57
CA ASN A 279 -2.90 -14.79 -3.95
C ASN A 279 -2.75 -14.93 -2.42
N ASN A 280 -1.64 -14.45 -1.88
CA ASN A 280 -1.35 -14.50 -0.46
C ASN A 280 -0.42 -13.35 -0.08
N ILE A 281 -0.47 -12.95 1.18
CA ILE A 281 0.41 -11.95 1.75
C ILE A 281 0.73 -12.33 3.18
N ARG A 282 1.96 -12.06 3.59
CA ARG A 282 2.43 -12.17 4.98
C ARG A 282 2.97 -10.83 5.44
N PHE A 283 2.50 -10.36 6.59
CA PHE A 283 3.11 -9.29 7.37
C PHE A 283 4.03 -9.91 8.40
N GLY A 284 5.30 -9.52 8.36
CA GLY A 284 6.32 -10.11 9.21
C GLY A 284 6.92 -11.39 8.64
N GLY A 285 7.71 -12.06 9.47
CA GLY A 285 8.40 -13.30 9.18
C GLY A 285 9.90 -13.21 9.45
N ASN A 286 10.52 -14.33 9.80
CA ASN A 286 11.97 -14.48 9.86
C ASN A 286 12.32 -15.96 9.69
N TYR A 287 13.49 -16.23 9.12
CA TYR A 287 14.05 -17.57 9.00
C TYR A 287 14.97 -17.94 10.18
N GLY A 288 15.29 -17.02 11.10
CA GLY A 288 15.88 -17.38 12.39
C GLY A 288 16.29 -16.21 13.29
N PHE A 289 16.39 -16.54 14.58
CA PHE A 289 16.89 -15.69 15.67
C PHE A 289 18.19 -16.24 16.21
N ASP A 290 19.06 -15.35 16.66
CA ASP A 290 20.26 -15.77 17.37
C ASP A 290 19.94 -16.41 18.73
N ASP A 291 20.91 -17.12 19.29
CA ASP A 291 20.76 -17.86 20.56
C ASP A 291 20.89 -16.97 21.80
N SER A 292 20.84 -15.64 21.64
CA SER A 292 20.98 -14.68 22.75
C SER A 292 19.85 -14.82 23.78
N GLY A 293 18.70 -15.38 23.38
CA GLY A 293 17.50 -15.44 24.20
C GLY A 293 16.79 -14.10 24.34
N VAL A 294 17.24 -13.06 23.64
CA VAL A 294 16.56 -11.76 23.59
C VAL A 294 15.25 -11.89 22.83
N THR A 295 14.22 -11.24 23.37
CA THR A 295 12.92 -11.13 22.71
C THR A 295 12.76 -9.72 22.16
N GLN A 296 12.36 -9.64 20.89
CA GLN A 296 12.13 -8.43 20.14
C GLN A 296 10.64 -8.32 19.80
N TYR A 297 10.10 -7.10 19.74
CA TYR A 297 8.68 -6.89 19.47
C TYR A 297 8.44 -5.86 18.38
N ARG A 298 7.43 -6.15 17.56
CA ARG A 298 6.99 -5.32 16.45
C ARG A 298 5.48 -5.37 16.33
N TYR A 299 4.85 -4.29 15.87
CA TYR A 299 3.40 -4.16 15.86
C TYR A 299 2.90 -3.73 14.49
N TYR A 300 1.77 -4.33 14.06
CA TYR A 300 1.06 -3.96 12.84
C TYR A 300 -0.36 -3.49 13.18
N GLY A 301 -0.81 -2.45 12.50
CA GLY A 301 -2.17 -1.90 12.63
C GLY A 301 -2.76 -1.42 11.32
N ASP A 302 -4.07 -1.27 11.30
CA ASP A 302 -4.89 -0.77 10.18
C ASP A 302 -4.40 -1.23 8.81
N ILE A 303 -4.20 -2.54 8.68
CA ILE A 303 -3.89 -3.15 7.41
C ILE A 303 -5.05 -2.86 6.45
N TYR A 304 -4.72 -2.52 5.22
CA TYR A 304 -5.63 -2.28 4.12
C TYR A 304 -5.04 -2.94 2.87
N ILE A 305 -5.81 -3.78 2.19
CA ILE A 305 -5.36 -4.51 0.99
C ILE A 305 -6.44 -4.46 -0.07
N ASP A 306 -6.07 -4.05 -1.27
CA ASP A 306 -6.97 -3.84 -2.40
C ASP A 306 -6.30 -4.19 -3.72
N SER A 307 -7.07 -4.46 -4.78
CA SER A 307 -6.57 -4.65 -6.15
C SER A 307 -6.43 -3.35 -6.93
N GLU A 308 -7.01 -2.25 -6.43
CA GLU A 308 -6.92 -0.94 -7.06
C GLU A 308 -6.17 0.08 -6.22
N PHE A 309 -5.48 1.02 -6.88
CA PHE A 309 -4.82 2.14 -6.21
C PHE A 309 -5.80 3.24 -5.75
N SER A 310 -7.06 3.16 -6.18
CA SER A 310 -8.12 4.13 -5.83
C SER A 310 -8.45 4.09 -4.34
N ARG A 311 -8.33 5.23 -3.65
CA ARG A 311 -8.49 5.33 -2.19
C ARG A 311 -8.90 6.72 -1.70
N VAL A 312 -9.50 6.77 -0.51
CA VAL A 312 -9.82 8.02 0.20
C VAL A 312 -8.90 8.14 1.42
N VAL A 313 -8.32 9.31 1.61
CA VAL A 313 -7.36 9.57 2.69
C VAL A 313 -7.67 10.89 3.37
N LEU A 314 -7.53 10.92 4.69
CA LEU A 314 -7.53 12.13 5.51
C LEU A 314 -6.08 12.58 5.72
N GLY A 315 -5.76 13.86 5.49
CA GLY A 315 -4.42 14.42 5.59
C GLY A 315 -4.35 15.72 6.40
N ASP A 316 -3.14 16.08 6.83
CA ASP A 316 -2.82 17.27 7.64
C ASP A 316 -2.46 18.52 6.83
N ASN A 317 -2.38 18.42 5.50
CA ASN A 317 -2.06 19.52 4.59
C ASN A 317 -3.10 19.59 3.45
N PRO A 318 -3.44 20.77 2.88
CA PRO A 318 -4.31 20.87 1.71
C PRO A 318 -3.72 20.31 0.41
N ASP A 319 -2.39 20.18 0.33
CA ASP A 319 -1.69 19.49 -0.76
C ASP A 319 -1.29 18.08 -0.32
N PHE A 320 -1.81 17.08 -1.03
CA PHE A 320 -1.57 15.67 -0.73
C PHE A 320 -0.07 15.35 -0.65
N ASN A 321 0.76 15.91 -1.53
CA ASN A 321 2.20 15.61 -1.56
C ASN A 321 2.97 16.21 -0.37
N ASN A 322 2.38 17.19 0.31
CA ASN A 322 2.93 17.85 1.48
C ASN A 322 2.37 17.30 2.80
N CYS A 323 1.43 16.35 2.75
CA CYS A 323 0.92 15.70 3.96
C CYS A 323 2.01 14.88 4.65
N THR A 324 2.10 15.02 5.97
CA THR A 324 3.02 14.26 6.85
C THR A 324 2.31 13.30 7.79
N HIS A 325 1.00 13.49 7.99
CA HIS A 325 0.11 12.59 8.70
C HIS A 325 -1.05 12.24 7.77
N LEU A 326 -1.26 10.94 7.54
CA LEU A 326 -2.35 10.41 6.72
C LEU A 326 -3.15 9.36 7.49
N GLU A 327 -4.45 9.30 7.26
CA GLU A 327 -5.33 8.22 7.73
C GLU A 327 -6.20 7.71 6.58
N LEU A 328 -6.02 6.43 6.23
CA LEU A 328 -6.83 5.77 5.22
C LEU A 328 -8.28 5.63 5.67
N GLN A 329 -9.21 5.97 4.80
CA GLN A 329 -10.63 5.77 5.02
C GLN A 329 -11.07 4.45 4.38
N ILE A 330 -12.15 3.83 4.88
CA ILE A 330 -12.64 2.54 4.37
C ILE A 330 -13.89 2.76 3.52
N PRO A 331 -13.79 2.72 2.19
CA PRO A 331 -14.95 2.90 1.32
C PRO A 331 -15.93 1.73 1.45
N THR A 332 -17.20 2.04 1.46
CA THR A 332 -18.31 1.08 1.46
C THR A 332 -19.02 1.06 0.11
N GLU A 333 -19.01 2.18 -0.62
CA GLU A 333 -19.55 2.35 -1.97
C GLU A 333 -18.65 3.30 -2.77
N TRP A 334 -18.50 3.06 -4.08
CA TRP A 334 -17.64 3.88 -4.94
C TRP A 334 -18.20 3.94 -6.36
N SER A 335 -18.32 5.16 -6.87
CA SER A 335 -18.66 5.49 -8.25
C SER A 335 -17.81 6.67 -8.72
N ASN A 336 -17.94 7.03 -9.99
CA ASN A 336 -17.20 8.17 -10.54
C ASN A 336 -17.56 9.52 -9.87
N GLU A 337 -18.77 9.65 -9.32
CA GLU A 337 -19.30 10.92 -8.82
C GLU A 337 -19.58 10.90 -7.31
N GLN A 338 -19.59 9.72 -6.69
CA GLN A 338 -19.94 9.56 -5.28
C GLN A 338 -19.17 8.42 -4.63
N ILE A 339 -18.68 8.67 -3.42
CA ILE A 339 -18.01 7.67 -2.57
C ILE A 339 -18.67 7.71 -1.19
N THR A 340 -19.08 6.56 -0.67
CA THR A 340 -19.48 6.41 0.74
C THR A 340 -18.37 5.69 1.48
N PHE A 341 -18.00 6.15 2.67
CA PHE A 341 -16.97 5.52 3.48
C PHE A 341 -17.25 5.60 4.99
N THR A 342 -16.62 4.71 5.75
CA THR A 342 -16.56 4.80 7.22
C THR A 342 -15.32 5.59 7.62
N ALA A 343 -15.54 6.69 8.34
CA ALA A 343 -14.49 7.61 8.74
C ALA A 343 -13.53 6.95 9.74
N ASN A 344 -12.25 7.05 9.43
CA ASN A 344 -11.13 6.72 10.28
C ASN A 344 -10.44 8.04 10.67
N GLN A 345 -10.72 8.53 11.88
CA GLN A 345 -10.01 9.70 12.42
C GLN A 345 -8.55 9.37 12.77
N GLY A 346 -8.27 8.14 13.18
CA GLY A 346 -6.94 7.72 13.59
C GLY A 346 -6.41 8.54 14.76
N THR A 347 -5.19 9.07 14.63
CA THR A 347 -4.57 9.95 15.63
C THR A 347 -4.79 11.43 15.41
N PHE A 348 -5.56 11.83 14.40
CA PHE A 348 -5.83 13.25 14.21
C PHE A 348 -6.53 13.83 15.45
N PRO A 349 -6.06 14.97 15.98
CA PRO A 349 -6.82 15.69 16.99
C PRO A 349 -8.11 16.24 16.37
N SER A 350 -9.07 16.61 17.22
CA SER A 350 -10.19 17.43 16.76
C SER A 350 -9.67 18.75 16.17
N GLY A 351 -10.24 19.19 15.06
CA GLY A 351 -9.75 20.36 14.33
C GLY A 351 -9.79 20.19 12.81
N GLN A 352 -9.07 21.07 12.11
CA GLN A 352 -9.01 21.06 10.65
C GLN A 352 -8.16 19.89 10.14
N ALA A 353 -8.70 19.19 9.13
CA ALA A 353 -7.98 18.23 8.29
C ALA A 353 -8.46 18.35 6.84
N TYR A 354 -7.92 17.54 5.94
CA TYR A 354 -8.24 17.57 4.51
C TYR A 354 -8.56 16.18 3.98
N LEU A 355 -9.66 16.02 3.26
CA LEU A 355 -9.99 14.79 2.55
C LEU A 355 -9.45 14.82 1.13
N PHE A 356 -8.95 13.68 0.70
CA PHE A 356 -8.41 13.44 -0.63
C PHE A 356 -9.07 12.21 -1.25
N VAL A 357 -9.37 12.29 -2.55
CA VAL A 357 -9.64 11.13 -3.39
C VAL A 357 -8.44 10.93 -4.30
N ILE A 358 -7.85 9.74 -4.25
CA ILE A 358 -6.81 9.30 -5.19
C ILE A 358 -7.47 8.31 -6.14
N ASN A 359 -7.39 8.55 -7.45
CA ASN A 359 -7.97 7.65 -8.45
C ASN A 359 -7.02 6.49 -8.81
N LYS A 360 -7.48 5.59 -9.67
CA LYS A 360 -6.71 4.43 -10.16
C LYS A 360 -5.39 4.79 -10.86
N ASN A 361 -5.29 6.02 -11.40
CA ASN A 361 -4.09 6.51 -12.09
C ASN A 361 -3.11 7.19 -11.12
N GLU A 362 -3.41 7.16 -9.81
CA GLU A 362 -2.66 7.79 -8.74
C GLU A 362 -2.68 9.33 -8.75
N GLU A 363 -3.69 9.92 -9.39
CA GLU A 363 -3.92 11.36 -9.33
C GLU A 363 -4.75 11.67 -8.08
N ALA A 364 -4.21 12.54 -7.22
CA ALA A 364 -4.90 13.02 -6.03
C ALA A 364 -5.74 14.26 -6.35
N SER A 365 -6.91 14.36 -5.74
CA SER A 365 -7.68 15.61 -5.71
C SER A 365 -6.93 16.71 -4.96
N SER A 366 -7.36 17.96 -5.14
CA SER A 366 -7.08 18.99 -4.14
C SER A 366 -7.68 18.59 -2.79
N GLY A 367 -7.05 18.98 -1.68
CA GLY A 367 -7.55 18.68 -0.34
C GLY A 367 -8.85 19.42 -0.03
N TYR A 368 -9.91 18.69 0.28
CA TYR A 368 -11.18 19.26 0.72
C TYR A 368 -11.15 19.49 2.24
N PRO A 369 -11.26 20.73 2.73
CA PRO A 369 -11.19 21.00 4.17
C PRO A 369 -12.37 20.39 4.92
N VAL A 370 -12.09 19.67 6.00
CA VAL A 370 -13.08 19.10 6.93
C VAL A 370 -12.72 19.39 8.38
N THR A 371 -13.72 19.42 9.27
CA THR A 371 -13.50 19.57 10.71
C THR A 371 -13.78 18.26 11.44
N ILE A 372 -12.77 17.74 12.12
CA ILE A 372 -12.86 16.54 12.97
C ILE A 372 -13.50 16.90 14.30
N GLY A 373 -14.50 16.13 14.73
CA GLY A 373 -15.24 16.36 15.97
C GLY A 373 -16.20 17.56 15.93
N GLY A 374 -16.36 18.21 14.78
CA GLY A 374 -17.46 19.15 14.55
C GLY A 374 -18.76 18.40 14.26
N GLN A 375 -19.92 18.99 14.59
CA GLN A 375 -21.16 18.52 13.97
C GLN A 375 -21.02 18.68 12.45
N GLY A 376 -21.41 17.65 11.69
CA GLY A 376 -21.27 17.63 10.22
C GLY A 376 -21.86 18.90 9.60
N ASP A 377 -21.31 19.32 8.46
CA ASP A 377 -21.80 20.51 7.75
C ASP A 377 -23.28 20.29 7.37
N THR A 378 -24.19 20.80 8.20
CA THR A 378 -25.63 20.80 7.92
C THR A 378 -26.03 21.99 7.08
N THR A 379 -25.10 22.88 6.73
CA THR A 379 -25.39 24.09 5.96
C THR A 379 -25.41 23.72 4.48
N PRO A 380 -26.58 23.74 3.82
CA PRO A 380 -26.63 23.49 2.38
C PRO A 380 -25.77 24.53 1.63
N PRO A 381 -25.24 24.18 0.45
CA PRO A 381 -24.54 25.14 -0.39
C PRO A 381 -25.40 26.41 -0.57
N ALA A 382 -24.76 27.59 -0.47
CA ALA A 382 -25.47 28.83 -0.74
C ALA A 382 -26.08 28.79 -2.15
N SER A 383 -27.33 29.25 -2.28
CA SER A 383 -27.99 29.31 -3.59
C SER A 383 -27.12 30.11 -4.57
N PRO A 384 -26.98 29.66 -5.83
CA PRO A 384 -26.16 30.36 -6.81
C PRO A 384 -26.61 31.81 -6.95
N SER A 385 -25.73 32.77 -6.66
CA SER A 385 -25.95 34.17 -6.96
C SER A 385 -25.29 34.50 -8.30
N GLY A 386 -26.07 35.00 -9.27
CA GLY A 386 -25.53 35.44 -10.57
C GLY A 386 -26.21 34.83 -11.82
N LEU A 387 -27.26 34.01 -11.66
CA LEU A 387 -28.09 33.62 -12.80
C LEU A 387 -28.92 34.82 -13.26
N ASN A 388 -28.41 35.56 -14.24
CA ASN A 388 -29.19 36.54 -14.99
C ASN A 388 -29.82 35.81 -16.19
N VAL A 389 -31.10 35.47 -16.06
CA VAL A 389 -31.91 35.05 -17.21
C VAL A 389 -32.53 36.33 -17.78
N SER A 390 -31.83 36.97 -18.71
CA SER A 390 -32.32 38.13 -19.46
C SER A 390 -32.61 37.76 -20.90
#